data_AF-A0A2E6V8C4-F1
#
_entry.id   AF-A0A2E6V8C4-F1
#
_cell.length_a   1.000
_cell.length_b   1.000
_cell.length_c   1.000
_cell.angle_alpha   90.00
_cell.angle_beta   90.00
_cell.angle_gamma   90.00
#
_symmetry.space_group_name_H-M   'P 1'
#
loop_
_entity.id
_entity.type
_entity.pdbx_description
1 polymer ?
#
loop_
_entity_poly.entity_id
_entity_poly.type
_entity_poly.pdbx_seq_one_letter_code
_entity_poly.pdbx_strand_id
1 'polypeptide(L)'
;MKLKTFLILFVITFAFSSCRKEEREFIQTPEEEILEANTNVAALIKRTASNDGSLDNIVDRANCFDIAFPYTVNVNGVEIDVNSASDYAVIECVFDQSEIDNTLNIEFPITIVLSDYSQVTINTLAEFESYTDSCNGENEYDDDIECIDFIFPIEASIFNPNNELLETITIENDNQLFDFIDDLDEDNITTLNFPLTLILFDNSEVVINNFDELEIVIDYSINLCDEDDDYDYSDDDCDNCTPSQLEDLLISCTDWEVDKLERDGNDYDNAYNGYEFNFFSDGTMSVYWNSIIEYGTWTASGSGNTLEVLINVPALPLCNNNWILHEIENCSDETKIDLRVGDEDRLRYENNCN
;
A
#
# COMPACT_ATOMS: atom_id res chain seq x y z
N MET A 1 42.70 -15.66 78.59
CA MET A 1 42.23 -14.75 77.52
C MET A 1 41.82 -15.45 76.23
N LYS A 2 42.49 -16.52 75.78
CA LYS A 2 42.22 -17.15 74.46
C LYS A 2 40.80 -17.76 74.26
N LEU A 3 40.17 -18.30 75.30
CA LEU A 3 38.85 -18.94 75.18
C LEU A 3 37.68 -17.94 75.08
N LYS A 4 37.81 -16.78 75.75
CA LYS A 4 36.79 -15.70 75.66
C LYS A 4 36.81 -15.00 74.30
N THR A 5 37.99 -14.87 73.69
CA THR A 5 38.14 -14.29 72.35
C THR A 5 37.56 -15.21 71.27
N PHE A 6 37.68 -16.53 71.42
CA PHE A 6 37.11 -17.50 70.46
C PHE A 6 35.58 -17.57 70.52
N LEU A 7 35.00 -17.42 71.73
CA LEU A 7 33.55 -17.39 71.91
C LEU A 7 32.91 -16.13 71.29
N ILE A 8 33.59 -14.98 71.38
CA ILE A 8 33.13 -13.71 70.79
C ILE A 8 33.18 -13.79 69.25
N LEU A 9 34.18 -14.46 68.67
CA LEU A 9 34.31 -14.63 67.22
C LEU A 9 33.25 -15.59 66.63
N PHE A 10 32.84 -16.61 67.40
CA PHE A 10 31.79 -17.55 66.99
C PHE A 10 30.38 -16.95 67.06
N VAL A 11 30.13 -16.04 68.01
CA VAL A 11 28.83 -15.33 68.10
C VAL A 11 28.70 -14.25 67.01
N ILE A 12 29.79 -13.61 66.61
CA ILE A 12 29.78 -12.60 65.53
C ILE A 12 29.56 -13.25 64.16
N THR A 13 30.03 -14.48 63.94
CA THR A 13 29.83 -15.20 62.66
C THR A 13 28.39 -15.69 62.48
N PHE A 14 27.65 -15.95 63.56
CA PHE A 14 26.21 -16.26 63.49
C PHE A 14 25.30 -15.03 63.33
N ALA A 15 25.81 -13.81 63.58
CA ALA A 15 25.03 -12.58 63.46
C ALA A 15 24.95 -12.01 62.03
N PHE A 16 25.69 -12.60 61.08
CA PHE A 16 25.67 -12.18 59.67
C PHE A 16 24.97 -13.18 58.74
N SER A 17 24.14 -14.11 59.26
CA SER A 17 23.17 -14.81 58.42
C SER A 17 22.05 -13.83 58.06
N SER A 18 22.30 -12.98 57.07
CA SER A 18 21.25 -12.22 56.40
C SER A 18 20.39 -13.22 55.64
N CYS A 19 19.31 -13.69 56.26
CA CYS A 19 18.19 -14.21 55.50
C CYS A 19 17.57 -13.00 54.82
N ARG A 20 17.90 -12.78 53.54
CA ARG A 20 17.21 -11.82 52.68
C ARG A 20 15.73 -12.21 52.72
N LYS A 21 14.93 -11.50 53.51
CA LYS A 21 13.49 -11.65 53.55
C LYS A 21 12.95 -10.75 52.45
N GLU A 22 13.14 -11.17 51.21
CA GLU A 22 12.39 -10.57 50.11
C GLU A 22 10.98 -11.10 50.18
N GLU A 23 10.09 -10.29 50.73
CA GLU A 23 8.73 -10.28 50.23
C GLU A 23 8.83 -9.82 48.78
N ARG A 24 8.85 -10.77 47.84
CA ARG A 24 8.50 -10.48 46.46
C ARG A 24 7.00 -10.18 46.52
N GLU A 25 6.62 -8.90 46.48
CA GLU A 25 5.27 -8.60 46.00
C GLU A 25 5.23 -9.17 44.58
N PHE A 26 4.46 -10.24 44.40
CA PHE A 26 4.17 -10.79 43.09
C PHE A 26 3.18 -9.82 42.46
N ILE A 27 3.71 -8.76 41.84
CA ILE A 27 2.93 -7.93 40.93
C ILE A 27 2.73 -8.83 39.72
N GLN A 28 1.61 -9.54 39.71
CA GLN A 28 1.19 -10.29 38.56
C GLN A 28 0.89 -9.26 37.47
N THR A 29 1.51 -9.42 36.30
CA THR A 29 1.12 -8.64 35.12
C THR A 29 -0.39 -8.75 34.97
N PRO A 30 -1.12 -7.64 34.77
CA PRO A 30 -2.55 -7.70 34.45
C PRO A 30 -2.78 -8.68 33.31
N GLU A 31 -3.84 -9.48 33.40
CA GLU A 31 -4.18 -10.47 32.36
C GLU A 31 -4.40 -9.78 31.00
N GLU A 32 -4.91 -8.54 31.02
CA GLU A 32 -5.11 -7.64 29.88
C GLU A 32 -3.80 -7.15 29.20
N GLU A 33 -2.64 -7.43 29.80
CA GLU A 33 -1.31 -7.05 29.29
C GLU A 33 -0.47 -8.27 28.86
N ILE A 34 -1.04 -9.47 28.87
CA ILE A 34 -0.35 -10.71 28.44
C ILE A 34 -0.84 -11.12 27.05
N LEU A 35 0.13 -11.35 26.16
CA LEU A 35 -0.10 -11.91 24.84
C LEU A 35 0.05 -13.43 24.93
N GLU A 36 -1.06 -14.15 24.79
CA GLU A 36 -1.08 -15.61 24.79
C GLU A 36 -1.29 -16.15 23.36
N ALA A 37 -0.63 -17.27 23.05
CA ALA A 37 -0.85 -18.00 21.81
C ALA A 37 -2.31 -18.47 21.69
N ASN A 38 -2.82 -18.57 20.46
CA ASN A 38 -4.19 -19.01 20.17
C ASN A 38 -5.31 -18.11 20.75
N THR A 39 -5.01 -16.84 21.06
CA THR A 39 -6.01 -15.83 21.42
C THR A 39 -6.51 -15.07 20.19
N ASN A 40 -7.66 -14.37 20.32
CA ASN A 40 -8.18 -13.55 19.23
C ASN A 40 -7.20 -12.43 18.87
N VAL A 41 -6.67 -11.72 19.87
CA VAL A 41 -5.68 -10.64 19.64
C VAL A 41 -4.41 -11.15 18.97
N ALA A 42 -3.90 -12.34 19.33
CA ALA A 42 -2.75 -12.92 18.64
C ALA A 42 -3.07 -13.24 17.16
N ALA A 43 -4.26 -13.79 16.89
CA ALA A 43 -4.70 -14.03 15.51
C ALA A 43 -4.83 -12.71 14.73
N LEU A 44 -5.42 -11.67 15.31
CA LEU A 44 -5.53 -10.36 14.67
C LEU A 44 -4.16 -9.74 14.36
N ILE A 45 -3.23 -9.72 15.32
CA ILE A 45 -1.87 -9.23 15.08
C ILE A 45 -1.21 -10.02 13.94
N LYS A 46 -1.35 -11.34 13.93
CA LYS A 46 -0.75 -12.19 12.90
C LYS A 46 -1.32 -11.90 11.51
N ARG A 47 -2.64 -11.72 11.39
CA ARG A 47 -3.33 -11.41 10.13
C ARG A 47 -3.02 -9.98 9.63
N THR A 48 -2.83 -9.03 10.55
CA THR A 48 -2.37 -7.69 10.17
C THR A 48 -0.90 -7.67 9.72
N ALA A 49 -0.09 -8.60 10.23
CA ALA A 49 1.32 -8.68 9.90
C ALA A 49 1.64 -9.70 8.79
N SER A 50 0.64 -10.35 8.18
CA SER A 50 0.89 -11.30 7.10
C SER A 50 1.27 -10.59 5.81
N ASN A 51 1.95 -11.32 4.94
CA ASN A 51 2.16 -10.85 3.58
C ASN A 51 0.86 -11.02 2.80
N ASP A 52 0.19 -9.93 2.52
CA ASP A 52 -1.04 -9.85 1.72
C ASP A 52 -0.81 -10.50 0.33
N GLY A 53 0.03 -9.88 -0.50
CA GLY A 53 0.33 -10.39 -1.85
C GLY A 53 -0.45 -9.71 -2.97
N SER A 54 -1.28 -8.71 -2.68
CA SER A 54 -1.98 -7.90 -3.68
C SER A 54 -1.06 -6.96 -4.48
N LEU A 55 0.12 -6.64 -3.95
CA LEU A 55 1.01 -5.59 -4.47
C LEU A 55 1.40 -5.78 -5.94
N ASP A 56 1.45 -7.02 -6.43
CA ASP A 56 1.82 -7.35 -7.81
C ASP A 56 0.75 -8.09 -8.61
N ASN A 57 -0.52 -7.91 -8.23
CA ASN A 57 -1.71 -8.38 -8.96
C ASN A 57 -1.70 -8.00 -10.46
N ILE A 58 -1.11 -6.85 -10.81
CA ILE A 58 -0.91 -6.42 -12.22
C ILE A 58 -0.08 -7.43 -13.04
N VAL A 59 0.78 -8.20 -12.38
CA VAL A 59 1.67 -9.18 -12.97
C VAL A 59 1.13 -10.59 -12.85
N ASP A 60 0.77 -11.04 -11.65
CA ASP A 60 0.49 -12.44 -11.37
C ASP A 60 -0.99 -12.80 -11.33
N ARG A 61 -1.85 -11.81 -11.11
CA ARG A 61 -3.30 -11.99 -10.88
C ARG A 61 -3.56 -12.93 -9.71
N ALA A 62 -2.84 -12.74 -8.61
CA ALA A 62 -2.93 -13.57 -7.42
C ALA A 62 -2.72 -12.74 -6.15
N ASN A 63 -3.77 -12.64 -5.35
CA ASN A 63 -3.80 -11.82 -4.13
C ASN A 63 -3.31 -12.55 -2.87
N CYS A 64 -2.45 -13.56 -2.99
CA CYS A 64 -2.10 -14.40 -1.82
C CYS A 64 -0.61 -14.70 -1.67
N PHE A 65 0.20 -14.10 -2.53
CA PHE A 65 1.66 -14.12 -2.49
C PHE A 65 2.20 -13.03 -3.42
N ASP A 66 3.42 -12.55 -3.17
CA ASP A 66 4.10 -11.64 -4.11
C ASP A 66 5.16 -12.37 -4.95
N ILE A 67 5.52 -11.83 -6.12
CA ILE A 67 6.76 -12.17 -6.80
C ILE A 67 7.93 -11.33 -6.24
N ALA A 68 8.92 -11.99 -5.65
CA ALA A 68 10.12 -11.36 -5.15
C ALA A 68 10.98 -10.75 -6.29
N PHE A 69 11.33 -9.47 -6.16
CA PHE A 69 12.25 -8.80 -7.07
C PHE A 69 13.68 -9.41 -7.04
N PRO A 70 14.42 -9.36 -8.17
CA PRO A 70 13.99 -8.93 -9.49
C PRO A 70 13.47 -10.09 -10.36
N TYR A 71 12.60 -9.77 -11.31
CA TYR A 71 12.12 -10.69 -12.35
C TYR A 71 11.89 -9.96 -13.68
N THR A 72 11.65 -10.70 -14.74
CA THR A 72 11.44 -10.13 -16.08
C THR A 72 10.08 -10.59 -16.61
N VAL A 73 9.34 -9.66 -17.21
CA VAL A 73 8.06 -9.93 -17.87
C VAL A 73 8.09 -9.48 -19.33
N ASN A 74 7.25 -10.11 -20.14
CA ASN A 74 6.95 -9.67 -21.49
C ASN A 74 5.48 -9.24 -21.56
N VAL A 75 5.25 -7.93 -21.67
CA VAL A 75 3.92 -7.29 -21.73
C VAL A 75 3.70 -6.81 -23.16
N ASN A 76 2.70 -7.36 -23.84
CA ASN A 76 2.37 -7.00 -25.24
C ASN A 76 3.58 -7.05 -26.21
N GLY A 77 4.57 -7.91 -25.93
CA GLY A 77 5.81 -8.01 -26.72
C GLY A 77 6.97 -7.13 -26.26
N VAL A 78 6.77 -6.25 -25.27
CA VAL A 78 7.80 -5.43 -24.62
C VAL A 78 8.38 -6.17 -23.43
N GLU A 79 9.71 -6.30 -23.39
CA GLU A 79 10.43 -6.91 -22.28
C GLU A 79 10.72 -5.85 -21.21
N ILE A 80 10.31 -6.11 -19.97
CA ILE A 80 10.44 -5.21 -18.81
C ILE A 80 11.15 -5.97 -17.68
N ASP A 81 12.25 -5.39 -17.19
CA ASP A 81 12.94 -5.86 -15.99
C ASP A 81 12.33 -5.19 -14.75
N VAL A 82 11.59 -5.96 -13.97
CA VAL A 82 10.94 -5.51 -12.74
C VAL A 82 11.91 -5.68 -11.57
N ASN A 83 12.42 -4.56 -11.05
CA ASN A 83 13.39 -4.53 -9.96
C ASN A 83 12.80 -3.96 -8.66
N SER A 84 11.64 -3.30 -8.75
CA SER A 84 10.92 -2.70 -7.63
C SER A 84 9.48 -2.38 -8.00
N ALA A 85 8.63 -2.11 -7.00
CA ALA A 85 7.22 -1.77 -7.21
C ALA A 85 7.01 -0.54 -8.12
N SER A 86 7.97 0.39 -8.21
CA SER A 86 7.86 1.53 -9.15
C SER A 86 7.89 1.12 -10.62
N ASP A 87 8.34 -0.09 -10.94
CA ASP A 87 8.36 -0.61 -12.30
C ASP A 87 6.97 -1.09 -12.76
N TYR A 88 5.98 -1.22 -11.85
CA TYR A 88 4.59 -1.55 -12.20
C TYR A 88 3.92 -0.46 -13.02
N ALA A 89 4.22 0.81 -12.75
CA ALA A 89 3.78 1.93 -13.59
C ALA A 89 4.28 1.79 -15.04
N VAL A 90 5.40 1.10 -15.29
CA VAL A 90 5.87 0.83 -16.66
C VAL A 90 5.06 -0.28 -17.32
N ILE A 91 4.61 -1.27 -16.55
CA ILE A 91 3.75 -2.36 -17.03
C ILE A 91 2.37 -1.81 -17.41
N GLU A 92 1.76 -1.04 -16.51
CA GLU A 92 0.50 -0.30 -16.71
C GLU A 92 0.56 0.53 -18.00
N CYS A 93 1.58 1.37 -18.14
CA CYS A 93 1.85 2.13 -19.36
C CYS A 93 1.95 1.32 -20.66
N VAL A 94 2.27 0.03 -20.60
CA VAL A 94 2.29 -0.85 -21.78
C VAL A 94 0.92 -1.48 -22.05
N PHE A 95 0.10 -1.70 -21.02
CA PHE A 95 -1.30 -2.08 -21.18
C PHE A 95 -2.12 -0.93 -21.80
N ASP A 96 -1.94 0.31 -21.33
CA ASP A 96 -2.76 1.47 -21.75
C ASP A 96 -2.55 1.87 -23.23
N GLN A 97 -1.44 1.43 -23.82
CA GLN A 97 -1.18 1.59 -25.25
C GLN A 97 -2.17 0.81 -26.13
N SER A 98 -2.94 -0.12 -25.57
CA SER A 98 -3.86 -0.99 -26.30
C SER A 98 -5.08 -1.39 -25.48
N GLU A 99 -6.26 -0.88 -25.86
CA GLU A 99 -7.56 -1.29 -25.27
C GLU A 99 -7.94 -2.78 -25.53
N ILE A 100 -7.11 -3.56 -26.24
CA ILE A 100 -7.43 -4.94 -26.67
C ILE A 100 -6.35 -5.95 -26.28
N ASP A 101 -5.08 -5.54 -26.21
CA ASP A 101 -3.98 -6.47 -25.95
C ASP A 101 -3.50 -6.30 -24.52
N ASN A 102 -3.80 -7.31 -23.70
CA ASN A 102 -3.44 -7.36 -22.28
C ASN A 102 -2.66 -8.63 -21.98
N THR A 103 -1.73 -8.98 -22.87
CA THR A 103 -0.97 -10.22 -22.76
C THR A 103 0.30 -10.01 -21.94
N LEU A 104 0.40 -10.67 -20.78
CA LEU A 104 1.60 -10.71 -19.95
C LEU A 104 2.16 -12.12 -19.86
N ASN A 105 3.48 -12.27 -20.03
CA ASN A 105 4.18 -13.52 -19.83
C ASN A 105 5.38 -13.32 -18.89
N ILE A 106 5.46 -14.12 -17.83
CA ILE A 106 6.58 -14.08 -16.89
C ILE A 106 7.74 -14.95 -17.39
N GLU A 107 8.97 -14.43 -17.32
CA GLU A 107 10.17 -15.20 -17.59
C GLU A 107 10.64 -15.98 -16.36
N PHE A 108 10.59 -17.31 -16.44
CA PHE A 108 11.04 -18.19 -15.36
C PHE A 108 12.56 -18.46 -15.42
N PRO A 109 13.22 -18.68 -14.27
CA PRO A 109 12.62 -18.85 -12.93
C PRO A 109 12.37 -17.54 -12.19
N ILE A 110 11.34 -17.54 -11.33
CA ILE A 110 11.01 -16.48 -10.38
C ILE A 110 11.01 -17.03 -8.95
N THR A 111 10.92 -16.16 -7.95
CA THR A 111 10.69 -16.55 -6.55
C THR A 111 9.43 -15.86 -6.07
N ILE A 112 8.52 -16.61 -5.46
CA ILE A 112 7.32 -16.06 -4.81
C ILE A 112 7.53 -16.00 -3.29
N VAL A 113 6.85 -15.07 -2.63
CA VAL A 113 6.81 -14.86 -1.17
C VAL A 113 5.38 -15.12 -0.72
N LEU A 114 5.17 -16.20 0.05
CA LEU A 114 3.83 -16.56 0.54
C LEU A 114 3.41 -15.69 1.73
N SER A 115 2.15 -15.82 2.17
CA SER A 115 1.59 -15.09 3.32
C SER A 115 2.35 -15.23 4.64
N ASP A 116 3.12 -16.33 4.79
CA ASP A 116 4.02 -16.59 5.92
C ASP A 116 5.46 -16.12 5.68
N TYR A 117 5.70 -15.28 4.68
CA TYR A 117 7.00 -14.83 4.19
C TYR A 117 7.96 -15.94 3.71
N SER A 118 7.50 -17.19 3.65
CA SER A 118 8.31 -18.26 3.10
C SER A 118 8.47 -18.09 1.59
N GLN A 119 9.67 -18.42 1.09
CA GLN A 119 10.01 -18.22 -0.32
C GLN A 119 10.03 -19.53 -1.09
N VAL A 120 9.43 -19.53 -2.27
CA VAL A 120 9.42 -20.67 -3.19
C VAL A 120 9.96 -20.26 -4.55
N THR A 121 10.96 -20.99 -5.05
CA THR A 121 11.44 -20.80 -6.43
C THR A 121 10.56 -21.56 -7.42
N ILE A 122 9.97 -20.82 -8.36
CA ILE A 122 9.10 -21.33 -9.42
C ILE A 122 9.87 -21.38 -10.73
N ASN A 123 9.88 -22.53 -11.40
CA ASN A 123 10.72 -22.76 -12.59
C ASN A 123 9.93 -22.79 -13.90
N THR A 124 8.60 -22.90 -13.83
CA THR A 124 7.74 -23.02 -15.01
C THR A 124 6.38 -22.39 -14.77
N LEU A 125 5.70 -21.98 -15.85
CA LEU A 125 4.33 -21.49 -15.81
C LEU A 125 3.36 -22.48 -15.15
N ALA A 126 3.50 -23.78 -15.38
CA ALA A 126 2.61 -24.77 -14.77
C ALA A 126 2.81 -24.92 -13.25
N GLU A 127 4.02 -24.62 -12.74
CA GLU A 127 4.24 -24.54 -11.28
C GLU A 127 3.59 -23.27 -10.74
N PHE A 128 3.77 -22.14 -11.43
CA PHE A 128 3.16 -20.86 -11.07
C PHE A 128 1.62 -20.91 -11.03
N GLU A 129 1.00 -21.41 -12.09
CA GLU A 129 -0.46 -21.58 -12.20
C GLU A 129 -1.03 -22.43 -11.05
N SER A 130 -0.24 -23.37 -10.50
CA SER A 130 -0.70 -24.17 -9.36
C SER A 130 -0.76 -23.41 -8.03
N TYR A 131 -0.03 -22.29 -7.92
CA TYR A 131 -0.12 -21.36 -6.79
C TYR A 131 -1.24 -20.34 -7.01
N THR A 132 -1.31 -19.72 -8.19
CA THR A 132 -2.39 -18.75 -8.51
C THR A 132 -3.77 -19.40 -8.41
N ASP A 133 -3.95 -20.64 -8.90
CA ASP A 133 -5.20 -21.41 -8.80
C ASP A 133 -5.62 -21.72 -7.34
N SER A 134 -4.72 -21.52 -6.37
CA SER A 134 -4.98 -21.74 -4.95
C SER A 134 -5.28 -20.47 -4.16
N CYS A 135 -5.07 -19.29 -4.76
CA CYS A 135 -5.51 -18.02 -4.18
C CYS A 135 -7.04 -17.88 -4.24
N ASN A 136 -7.56 -16.96 -3.45
CA ASN A 136 -8.95 -16.54 -3.58
C ASN A 136 -9.13 -15.78 -4.91
N GLY A 137 -10.36 -15.66 -5.39
CA GLY A 137 -10.62 -14.88 -6.60
C GLY A 137 -10.69 -13.39 -6.30
N GLU A 138 -10.79 -12.56 -7.34
CA GLU A 138 -10.98 -11.10 -7.22
C GLU A 138 -12.07 -10.72 -6.22
N ASN A 139 -11.77 -9.74 -5.34
CA ASN A 139 -12.72 -9.14 -4.39
C ASN A 139 -13.37 -10.16 -3.43
N GLU A 140 -12.64 -11.19 -3.02
CA GLU A 140 -13.14 -12.21 -2.09
C GLU A 140 -12.46 -12.04 -0.73
N TYR A 141 -13.26 -11.93 0.33
CA TYR A 141 -12.76 -11.93 1.71
C TYR A 141 -11.68 -13.00 1.94
N ASP A 142 -10.49 -12.56 2.30
CA ASP A 142 -9.38 -13.42 2.67
C ASP A 142 -9.08 -13.36 4.18
N ASP A 143 -7.91 -13.90 4.53
CA ASP A 143 -7.52 -14.14 5.90
C ASP A 143 -6.61 -13.03 6.44
N ASP A 144 -6.13 -12.07 5.66
CA ASP A 144 -5.27 -10.99 6.14
C ASP A 144 -6.06 -9.73 6.47
N ILE A 145 -5.37 -8.67 6.88
CA ILE A 145 -5.96 -7.41 7.33
C ILE A 145 -5.06 -6.27 6.87
N GLU A 146 -5.49 -5.54 5.85
CA GLU A 146 -4.68 -4.50 5.21
C GLU A 146 -5.08 -3.07 5.60
N CYS A 147 -6.34 -2.87 5.99
CA CYS A 147 -6.88 -1.54 6.30
C CYS A 147 -6.25 -0.85 7.51
N ILE A 148 -5.34 -1.53 8.21
CA ILE A 148 -4.62 -1.03 9.38
C ILE A 148 -3.26 -1.73 9.47
N ASP A 149 -2.21 -0.97 9.79
CA ASP A 149 -0.84 -1.48 9.87
C ASP A 149 -0.12 -0.99 11.15
N PHE A 150 0.89 -1.72 11.60
CA PHE A 150 1.71 -1.37 12.75
C PHE A 150 2.83 -0.40 12.38
N ILE A 151 3.00 0.66 13.19
CA ILE A 151 4.19 1.50 13.09
C ILE A 151 5.33 0.86 13.89
N PHE A 152 6.35 0.40 13.16
CA PHE A 152 7.59 -0.15 13.73
C PHE A 152 8.58 0.94 14.17
N PRO A 153 9.48 0.64 15.13
CA PRO A 153 9.67 -0.66 15.80
C PRO A 153 8.75 -0.90 16.99
N ILE A 154 8.44 -2.18 17.25
CA ILE A 154 7.70 -2.66 18.43
C ILE A 154 8.68 -3.37 19.38
N GLU A 155 8.64 -3.04 20.67
CA GLU A 155 9.40 -3.77 21.69
C GLU A 155 8.51 -4.80 22.37
N ALA A 156 9.00 -6.04 22.52
CA ALA A 156 8.32 -7.10 23.26
C ALA A 156 9.20 -7.66 24.37
N SER A 157 8.59 -8.12 25.45
CA SER A 157 9.26 -8.77 26.58
C SER A 157 8.73 -10.18 26.77
N ILE A 158 9.64 -11.15 26.89
CA ILE A 158 9.35 -12.58 27.05
C ILE A 158 9.94 -13.02 28.39
N PHE A 159 9.09 -13.52 29.28
CA PHE A 159 9.50 -14.05 30.58
C PHE A 159 9.24 -15.56 30.66
N ASN A 160 10.29 -16.34 30.87
CA ASN A 160 10.19 -17.77 31.06
C ASN A 160 10.10 -18.12 32.57
N PRO A 161 8.94 -18.61 33.07
CA PRO A 161 8.74 -18.89 34.48
C PRO A 161 9.58 -20.06 35.01
N ASN A 162 10.03 -20.97 34.12
CA ASN A 162 10.77 -22.17 34.50
C ASN A 162 12.22 -21.87 34.89
N ASN A 163 12.84 -20.87 34.25
CA ASN A 163 14.24 -20.50 34.48
C ASN A 163 14.43 -19.06 34.97
N GLU A 164 13.34 -18.30 35.18
CA GLU A 164 13.33 -16.88 35.59
C GLU A 164 14.11 -15.97 34.61
N LEU A 165 14.22 -16.34 33.33
CA LEU A 165 14.87 -15.53 32.30
C LEU A 165 13.88 -14.50 31.73
N LEU A 166 14.33 -13.25 31.61
CA LEU A 166 13.63 -12.18 30.91
C LEU A 166 14.44 -11.81 29.67
N GLU A 167 13.78 -11.81 28.53
CA GLU A 167 14.31 -11.39 27.23
C GLU A 167 13.49 -10.21 26.72
N THR A 168 14.15 -9.30 26.02
CA THR A 168 13.50 -8.16 25.34
C THR A 168 13.96 -8.19 23.90
N ILE A 169 13.01 -8.12 22.98
CA ILE A 169 13.24 -8.12 21.55
C ILE A 169 12.69 -6.83 20.95
N THR A 170 13.24 -6.45 19.80
CA THR A 170 12.77 -5.35 18.97
C THR A 170 12.34 -5.95 17.64
N ILE A 171 11.11 -5.67 17.25
CA ILE A 171 10.47 -6.10 16.02
C ILE A 171 10.48 -4.89 15.08
N GLU A 172 11.05 -5.05 13.90
CA GLU A 172 11.37 -3.96 12.97
C GLU A 172 10.47 -3.91 11.72
N ASN A 173 9.70 -4.96 11.45
CA ASN A 173 8.80 -5.08 10.31
C ASN A 173 7.80 -6.24 10.52
N ASP A 174 6.84 -6.34 9.60
CA ASP A 174 5.74 -7.32 9.63
C ASP A 174 6.22 -8.75 9.61
N ASN A 175 7.22 -9.10 8.79
CA ASN A 175 7.80 -10.44 8.79
C ASN A 175 8.29 -10.86 10.20
N GLN A 176 9.01 -9.97 10.89
CA GLN A 176 9.44 -10.25 12.26
C GLN A 176 8.28 -10.31 13.25
N LEU A 177 7.21 -9.55 13.03
CA LEU A 177 6.01 -9.57 13.86
C LEU A 177 5.24 -10.88 13.65
N PHE A 178 5.01 -11.27 12.40
CA PHE A 178 4.38 -12.52 12.00
C PHE A 178 5.10 -13.72 12.62
N ASP A 179 6.42 -13.82 12.42
CA ASP A 179 7.25 -14.88 13.00
C ASP A 179 7.16 -14.87 14.53
N PHE A 180 7.22 -13.70 15.15
CA PHE A 180 7.13 -13.56 16.60
C PHE A 180 5.79 -14.08 17.17
N ILE A 181 4.68 -13.82 16.47
CA ILE A 181 3.36 -14.30 16.87
C ILE A 181 3.20 -15.81 16.60
N ASP A 182 3.72 -16.32 15.48
CA ASP A 182 3.66 -17.75 15.14
C ASP A 182 4.48 -18.61 16.13
N ASP A 183 5.61 -18.09 16.60
CA ASP A 183 6.51 -18.75 17.55
C ASP A 183 6.17 -18.53 19.03
N LEU A 184 4.99 -17.97 19.36
CA LEU A 184 4.57 -17.77 20.75
C LEU A 184 4.53 -19.08 21.54
N ASP A 185 5.37 -19.16 22.56
CA ASP A 185 5.47 -20.30 23.47
C ASP A 185 4.43 -20.18 24.60
N GLU A 186 3.50 -21.15 24.67
CA GLU A 186 2.46 -21.23 25.71
C GLU A 186 3.01 -21.28 27.15
N ASP A 187 4.28 -21.68 27.34
CA ASP A 187 4.92 -21.73 28.65
C ASP A 187 5.57 -20.40 29.07
N ASN A 188 5.67 -19.42 28.16
CA ASN A 188 6.26 -18.10 28.42
C ASN A 188 5.18 -17.03 28.64
N ILE A 189 5.51 -16.00 29.42
CA ILE A 189 4.68 -14.80 29.56
C ILE A 189 5.23 -13.74 28.62
N THR A 190 4.47 -13.43 27.58
CA THR A 190 4.85 -12.45 26.57
C THR A 190 4.03 -11.18 26.72
N THR A 191 4.67 -10.01 26.59
CA THR A 191 4.00 -8.70 26.65
C THR A 191 4.58 -7.77 25.58
N LEU A 192 3.75 -6.89 25.00
CA LEU A 192 4.22 -5.79 24.15
C LEU A 192 4.42 -4.52 24.98
N ASN A 193 5.39 -3.69 24.58
CA ASN A 193 5.66 -2.41 25.23
C ASN A 193 4.68 -1.35 24.71
N PHE A 194 3.60 -1.14 25.46
CA PHE A 194 2.63 -0.08 25.15
C PHE A 194 3.13 1.31 25.57
N PRO A 195 2.69 2.38 24.87
CA PRO A 195 1.69 2.36 23.80
C PRO A 195 2.26 1.94 22.43
N LEU A 196 1.43 1.29 21.62
CA LEU A 196 1.69 1.01 20.20
C LEU A 196 1.04 2.11 19.34
N THR A 197 1.58 2.35 18.15
CA THR A 197 0.95 3.24 17.16
C THR A 197 0.63 2.41 15.93
N LEU A 198 -0.60 2.52 15.45
CA LEU A 198 -1.07 1.90 14.20
C LEU A 198 -1.44 3.01 13.23
N ILE A 199 -1.31 2.73 11.94
CA ILE A 199 -1.70 3.61 10.84
C ILE A 199 -2.89 3.00 10.12
N LEU A 200 -3.94 3.78 9.88
CA LEU A 200 -5.12 3.36 9.11
C LEU A 200 -4.90 3.63 7.61
N PHE A 201 -5.71 3.01 6.76
CA PHE A 201 -5.71 3.20 5.30
C PHE A 201 -5.73 4.70 4.87
N ASP A 202 -6.41 5.56 5.64
CA ASP A 202 -6.48 7.00 5.38
C ASP A 202 -5.24 7.79 5.85
N ASN A 203 -4.17 7.09 6.22
CA ASN A 203 -2.92 7.60 6.82
C ASN A 203 -3.10 8.25 8.20
N SER A 204 -4.23 8.09 8.86
CA SER A 204 -4.40 8.56 10.23
C SER A 204 -3.80 7.58 11.24
N GLU A 205 -3.17 8.13 12.28
CA GLU A 205 -2.52 7.33 13.33
C GLU A 205 -3.44 7.15 14.54
N VAL A 206 -3.47 5.93 15.08
CA VAL A 206 -4.17 5.57 16.31
C VAL A 206 -3.17 5.03 17.33
N VAL A 207 -3.22 5.56 18.56
CA VAL A 207 -2.35 5.13 19.67
C VAL A 207 -3.11 4.17 20.57
N ILE A 208 -2.56 2.98 20.75
CA ILE A 208 -3.15 1.85 21.48
C ILE A 208 -2.39 1.63 22.79
N ASN A 209 -3.09 1.42 23.91
CA ASN A 209 -2.47 1.35 25.23
C ASN A 209 -2.50 -0.04 25.88
N ASN A 210 -3.24 -1.00 25.32
CA ASN A 210 -3.32 -2.39 25.78
C ASN A 210 -3.90 -3.30 24.68
N PHE A 211 -3.95 -4.61 24.94
CA PHE A 211 -4.47 -5.59 23.98
C PHE A 211 -5.98 -5.49 23.75
N ASP A 212 -6.77 -5.12 24.75
CA ASP A 212 -8.23 -4.92 24.58
C ASP A 212 -8.53 -3.78 23.57
N GLU A 213 -7.78 -2.68 23.68
CA GLU A 213 -7.89 -1.55 22.75
C GLU A 213 -7.38 -1.94 21.35
N LEU A 214 -6.32 -2.76 21.27
CA LEU A 214 -5.80 -3.28 20.01
C LEU A 214 -6.85 -4.11 19.26
N GLU A 215 -7.46 -5.08 19.95
CA GLU A 215 -8.49 -5.95 19.38
C GLU A 215 -9.68 -5.14 18.86
N ILE A 216 -10.18 -4.18 19.64
CA ILE A 216 -11.30 -3.32 19.24
C ILE A 216 -10.96 -2.49 18.00
N VAL A 217 -9.74 -1.93 17.95
CA VAL A 217 -9.34 -1.06 16.83
C VAL A 217 -9.14 -1.89 15.56
N ILE A 218 -8.45 -3.02 15.62
CA ILE A 218 -8.29 -3.89 14.46
C ILE A 218 -9.67 -4.38 13.97
N ASP A 219 -10.52 -4.94 14.85
CA ASP A 219 -11.85 -5.45 14.46
C ASP A 219 -12.74 -4.38 13.81
N TYR A 220 -12.62 -3.12 14.24
CA TYR A 220 -13.34 -2.01 13.62
C TYR A 220 -12.77 -1.62 12.26
N SER A 221 -11.46 -1.79 12.08
CA SER A 221 -10.72 -1.37 10.89
C SER A 221 -10.79 -2.34 9.72
N ILE A 222 -10.99 -3.65 9.96
CA ILE A 222 -10.96 -4.70 8.91
C ILE A 222 -11.79 -4.38 7.67
N ASN A 223 -12.90 -3.64 7.77
CA ASN A 223 -13.77 -3.36 6.61
C ASN A 223 -13.83 -1.86 6.27
N LEU A 224 -12.76 -1.11 6.54
CA LEU A 224 -12.73 0.34 6.31
C LEU A 224 -12.16 0.74 4.95
N CYS A 225 -11.37 -0.11 4.32
CA CYS A 225 -10.81 0.05 2.99
C CYS A 225 -11.40 -0.98 2.03
N ASP A 226 -11.15 -0.78 0.74
CA ASP A 226 -11.21 -1.89 -0.22
C ASP A 226 -9.93 -2.72 -0.02
N GLU A 227 -10.02 -4.04 -0.14
CA GLU A 227 -8.87 -4.94 0.12
C GLU A 227 -7.93 -4.99 -1.10
N ASP A 228 -8.04 -4.05 -2.06
CA ASP A 228 -7.24 -3.91 -3.30
C ASP A 228 -6.94 -5.25 -4.04
N ASP A 229 -7.87 -6.18 -3.88
CA ASP A 229 -7.83 -7.60 -4.26
C ASP A 229 -8.23 -7.86 -5.71
N ASP A 230 -8.51 -6.78 -6.45
CA ASP A 230 -8.89 -6.89 -7.83
C ASP A 230 -7.66 -7.06 -8.73
N TYR A 231 -7.90 -7.66 -9.88
CA TYR A 231 -6.89 -7.76 -10.93
C TYR A 231 -7.06 -6.62 -11.94
N ASP A 232 -7.78 -5.55 -11.55
CA ASP A 232 -8.18 -4.46 -12.42
C ASP A 232 -7.13 -3.36 -12.39
N TYR A 233 -6.01 -3.62 -13.06
CA TYR A 233 -5.04 -2.59 -13.44
C TYR A 233 -5.62 -1.55 -14.42
N SER A 234 -6.90 -1.65 -14.79
CA SER A 234 -7.63 -0.65 -15.57
C SER A 234 -8.69 0.07 -14.75
N ASP A 235 -8.61 0.04 -13.40
CA ASP A 235 -9.24 1.07 -12.58
C ASP A 235 -8.44 2.36 -12.72
N ASP A 236 -8.50 2.89 -13.95
CA ASP A 236 -8.00 4.18 -14.46
C ASP A 236 -8.79 5.33 -13.83
N ASP A 237 -9.14 5.17 -12.56
CA ASP A 237 -9.92 6.09 -11.80
C ASP A 237 -8.98 7.06 -11.10
N CYS A 238 -9.46 8.28 -10.98
CA CYS A 238 -8.65 9.35 -10.45
C CYS A 238 -8.86 9.43 -8.94
N ASP A 239 -9.00 8.31 -8.21
CA ASP A 239 -9.46 8.28 -6.82
C ASP A 239 -8.69 9.20 -5.87
N ASN A 240 -7.38 9.33 -6.12
CA ASN A 240 -6.50 10.19 -5.35
C ASN A 240 -6.02 11.44 -6.12
N CYS A 241 -6.58 11.72 -7.28
CA CYS A 241 -6.21 12.89 -8.09
C CYS A 241 -6.61 14.20 -7.39
N THR A 242 -5.66 15.13 -7.38
CA THR A 242 -5.85 16.48 -6.85
C THR A 242 -5.79 17.52 -7.96
N PRO A 243 -6.53 18.65 -7.82
CA PRO A 243 -6.42 19.75 -8.77
C PRO A 243 -4.98 20.23 -8.95
N SER A 244 -4.17 20.24 -7.89
CA SER A 244 -2.78 20.67 -7.97
C SER A 244 -1.90 19.77 -8.83
N GLN A 245 -2.07 18.44 -8.76
CA GLN A 245 -1.34 17.51 -9.63
C GLN A 245 -1.69 17.73 -11.11
N LEU A 246 -2.98 17.83 -11.43
CA LEU A 246 -3.44 18.10 -12.79
C LEU A 246 -2.96 19.48 -13.29
N GLU A 247 -3.07 20.52 -12.46
CA GLU A 247 -2.64 21.88 -12.80
C GLU A 247 -1.14 21.93 -13.07
N ASP A 248 -0.32 21.35 -12.19
CA ASP A 248 1.13 21.29 -12.37
C ASP A 248 1.49 20.56 -13.67
N LEU A 249 0.80 19.47 -14.00
CA LEU A 249 1.00 18.73 -15.24
C LEU A 249 0.65 19.59 -16.47
N LEU A 250 -0.59 20.09 -16.56
CA LEU A 250 -1.08 20.87 -17.70
C LEU A 250 -0.24 22.12 -17.98
N ILE A 251 0.29 22.76 -16.93
CA ILE A 251 1.08 24.00 -17.03
C ILE A 251 2.57 23.72 -17.27
N SER A 252 3.09 22.57 -16.82
CA SER A 252 4.51 22.23 -17.02
C SER A 252 4.82 21.90 -18.49
N CYS A 253 3.81 21.47 -19.25
CA CYS A 253 3.90 21.08 -20.65
C CYS A 253 3.27 22.14 -21.56
N THR A 254 3.81 22.29 -22.77
CA THR A 254 3.24 23.14 -23.82
C THR A 254 2.81 22.31 -25.00
N ASP A 255 1.88 22.84 -25.79
CA ASP A 255 1.48 22.28 -27.09
C ASP A 255 0.76 20.92 -26.97
N TRP A 256 -0.18 20.82 -26.03
CA TRP A 256 -1.08 19.67 -25.92
C TRP A 256 -1.92 19.51 -27.19
N GLU A 257 -2.01 18.30 -27.71
CA GLU A 257 -2.87 17.95 -28.85
C GLU A 257 -4.13 17.25 -28.36
N VAL A 258 -5.21 17.30 -29.16
CA VAL A 258 -6.44 16.55 -28.87
C VAL A 258 -6.34 15.19 -29.57
N ASP A 259 -6.22 14.13 -28.79
CA ASP A 259 -6.21 12.73 -29.25
C ASP A 259 -7.64 12.23 -29.49
N LYS A 260 -8.51 12.40 -28.48
CA LYS A 260 -9.93 11.99 -28.54
C LYS A 260 -10.88 13.15 -28.31
N LEU A 261 -11.95 13.19 -29.09
CA LEU A 261 -13.03 14.12 -28.88
C LEU A 261 -14.37 13.54 -29.31
N GLU A 262 -15.21 13.26 -28.34
CA GLU A 262 -16.58 12.78 -28.56
C GLU A 262 -17.57 13.75 -27.90
N ARG A 263 -18.63 14.13 -28.63
CA ARG A 263 -19.70 15.01 -28.13
C ARG A 263 -21.07 14.51 -28.54
N ASP A 264 -21.97 14.40 -27.57
CA ASP A 264 -23.32 13.84 -27.68
C ASP A 264 -23.30 12.47 -28.43
N GLY A 265 -22.31 11.63 -28.12
CA GLY A 265 -22.09 10.32 -28.72
C GLY A 265 -21.60 10.34 -30.18
N ASN A 266 -21.08 11.48 -30.67
CA ASN A 266 -20.48 11.59 -32.00
C ASN A 266 -18.97 11.80 -31.92
N ASP A 267 -18.23 11.06 -32.73
CA ASP A 267 -16.79 11.18 -32.92
C ASP A 267 -16.42 12.46 -33.70
N TYR A 268 -15.54 13.25 -33.09
CA TYR A 268 -14.92 14.47 -33.61
C TYR A 268 -13.39 14.45 -33.45
N ASP A 269 -12.74 13.28 -33.36
CA ASP A 269 -11.29 13.14 -33.15
C ASP A 269 -10.47 14.01 -34.12
N ASN A 270 -10.97 14.17 -35.36
CA ASN A 270 -10.29 14.95 -36.40
C ASN A 270 -10.57 16.46 -36.38
N ALA A 271 -11.45 16.97 -35.50
CA ALA A 271 -11.92 18.35 -35.55
C ALA A 271 -10.83 19.37 -35.21
N TYR A 272 -9.89 19.01 -34.34
CA TYR A 272 -8.81 19.88 -33.87
C TYR A 272 -7.41 19.31 -34.14
N ASN A 273 -7.28 18.46 -35.16
CA ASN A 273 -5.97 17.95 -35.57
C ASN A 273 -5.01 19.11 -35.93
N GLY A 274 -3.84 19.11 -35.29
CA GLY A 274 -2.80 20.15 -35.44
C GLY A 274 -3.09 21.45 -34.70
N TYR A 275 -3.96 21.40 -33.68
CA TYR A 275 -4.17 22.49 -32.73
C TYR A 275 -3.33 22.25 -31.48
N GLU A 276 -2.60 23.27 -31.06
CA GLU A 276 -1.70 23.23 -29.91
C GLU A 276 -2.34 24.00 -28.74
N PHE A 277 -2.80 23.27 -27.73
CA PHE A 277 -3.43 23.80 -26.53
C PHE A 277 -2.38 24.08 -25.45
N ASN A 278 -2.47 25.25 -24.82
CA ASN A 278 -1.51 25.73 -23.83
C ASN A 278 -2.24 26.30 -22.62
N PHE A 279 -1.93 25.78 -21.43
CA PHE A 279 -2.58 26.10 -20.16
C PHE A 279 -1.69 26.98 -19.29
N PHE A 280 -2.28 27.97 -18.62
CA PHE A 280 -1.54 28.93 -17.79
C PHE A 280 -2.06 28.96 -16.35
N SER A 281 -1.16 29.25 -15.40
CA SER A 281 -1.42 29.26 -13.96
C SER A 281 -2.39 30.36 -13.48
N ASP A 282 -2.76 31.29 -14.34
CA ASP A 282 -3.80 32.29 -14.04
C ASP A 282 -5.21 31.85 -14.47
N GLY A 283 -5.36 30.59 -14.88
CA GLY A 283 -6.63 30.02 -15.37
C GLY A 283 -6.98 30.43 -16.79
N THR A 284 -6.04 31.03 -17.53
CA THR A 284 -6.20 31.29 -18.96
C THR A 284 -5.62 30.14 -19.79
N MET A 285 -6.10 29.99 -21.02
CA MET A 285 -5.52 29.08 -22.00
C MET A 285 -5.44 29.74 -23.38
N SER A 286 -4.49 29.29 -24.19
CA SER A 286 -4.40 29.66 -25.60
C SER A 286 -4.39 28.43 -26.49
N VAL A 287 -4.97 28.56 -27.67
CA VAL A 287 -4.94 27.50 -28.68
C VAL A 287 -4.38 28.06 -29.97
N TYR A 288 -3.32 27.43 -30.47
CA TYR A 288 -2.62 27.84 -31.68
C TYR A 288 -2.85 26.84 -32.80
N TRP A 289 -3.18 27.34 -33.99
CA TRP A 289 -3.21 26.53 -35.21
C TRP A 289 -3.02 27.43 -36.42
N ASN A 290 -2.26 27.00 -37.43
CA ASN A 290 -2.13 27.72 -38.71
C ASN A 290 -1.85 29.25 -38.57
N SER A 291 -1.02 29.65 -37.60
CA SER A 291 -0.73 31.05 -37.26
C SER A 291 -1.89 31.89 -36.71
N ILE A 292 -2.97 31.24 -36.28
CA ILE A 292 -4.09 31.82 -35.53
C ILE A 292 -3.89 31.46 -34.05
N ILE A 293 -4.20 32.40 -33.16
CA ILE A 293 -4.25 32.17 -31.72
C ILE A 293 -5.63 32.61 -31.25
N GLU A 294 -6.32 31.70 -30.57
CA GLU A 294 -7.52 32.03 -29.81
C GLU A 294 -7.29 31.79 -28.31
N TYR A 295 -8.09 32.45 -27.49
CA TYR A 295 -7.95 32.41 -26.04
C TYR A 295 -9.22 31.88 -25.38
N GLY A 296 -9.02 31.21 -24.25
CA GLY A 296 -10.07 30.72 -23.39
C GLY A 296 -9.68 30.78 -21.93
N THR A 297 -10.45 30.07 -21.12
CA THR A 297 -10.22 29.89 -19.69
C THR A 297 -10.39 28.44 -19.31
N TRP A 298 -9.69 28.03 -18.26
CA TRP A 298 -9.84 26.71 -17.65
C TRP A 298 -9.75 26.81 -16.13
N THR A 299 -10.38 25.89 -15.41
CA THR A 299 -10.23 25.73 -13.96
C THR A 299 -10.42 24.27 -13.57
N ALA A 300 -9.59 23.78 -12.65
CA ALA A 300 -9.77 22.49 -11.99
C ALA A 300 -10.33 22.67 -10.57
N SER A 301 -11.27 21.82 -10.15
CA SER A 301 -11.80 21.84 -8.78
C SER A 301 -12.36 20.47 -8.39
N GLY A 302 -12.54 20.22 -7.09
CA GLY A 302 -12.94 18.89 -6.60
C GLY A 302 -11.73 18.05 -6.20
N SER A 303 -11.92 16.73 -6.16
CA SER A 303 -10.90 15.74 -5.81
C SER A 303 -11.38 14.36 -6.22
N GLY A 304 -10.44 13.45 -6.39
CA GLY A 304 -10.77 12.06 -6.70
C GLY A 304 -11.50 11.93 -8.03
N ASN A 305 -12.35 10.91 -8.11
CA ASN A 305 -13.33 10.67 -9.18
C ASN A 305 -14.39 11.77 -9.40
N THR A 306 -14.32 12.89 -8.66
CA THR A 306 -15.23 14.04 -8.84
C THR A 306 -14.51 15.31 -9.27
N LEU A 307 -13.22 15.23 -9.61
CA LEU A 307 -12.43 16.36 -10.06
C LEU A 307 -13.00 16.89 -11.39
N GLU A 308 -13.53 18.11 -11.35
CA GLU A 308 -14.13 18.80 -12.48
C GLU A 308 -13.12 19.76 -13.14
N VAL A 309 -12.99 19.67 -14.45
CA VAL A 309 -12.22 20.58 -15.32
C VAL A 309 -13.18 21.37 -16.20
N LEU A 310 -13.39 22.64 -15.87
CA LEU A 310 -14.19 23.55 -16.68
C LEU A 310 -13.32 24.13 -17.79
N ILE A 311 -13.65 23.86 -19.06
CA ILE A 311 -12.96 24.43 -20.23
C ILE A 311 -13.91 25.35 -20.99
N ASN A 312 -13.41 26.54 -21.35
CA ASN A 312 -14.16 27.49 -22.16
C ASN A 312 -13.27 28.27 -23.12
N VAL A 313 -13.25 27.82 -24.38
CA VAL A 313 -12.66 28.49 -25.53
C VAL A 313 -13.79 28.89 -26.47
N PRO A 314 -14.19 30.18 -26.52
CA PRO A 314 -15.34 30.62 -27.33
C PRO A 314 -15.26 30.28 -28.82
N ALA A 315 -14.04 30.17 -29.36
CA ALA A 315 -13.80 29.82 -30.76
C ALA A 315 -13.85 28.30 -31.04
N LEU A 316 -13.73 27.45 -30.01
CA LEU A 316 -13.63 25.99 -30.12
C LEU A 316 -14.70 25.31 -29.24
N PRO A 317 -16.00 25.42 -29.62
CA PRO A 317 -17.10 25.02 -28.75
C PRO A 317 -17.13 23.53 -28.41
N LEU A 318 -16.53 22.65 -29.23
CA LEU A 318 -16.52 21.21 -28.94
C LEU A 318 -15.65 20.84 -27.71
N CYS A 319 -14.63 21.64 -27.38
CA CYS A 319 -13.85 21.41 -26.15
C CYS A 319 -14.57 21.94 -24.90
N ASN A 320 -15.61 22.76 -25.05
CA ASN A 320 -16.22 23.45 -23.92
C ASN A 320 -17.18 22.52 -23.19
N ASN A 321 -16.86 22.22 -21.94
CA ASN A 321 -17.72 21.47 -21.04
C ASN A 321 -17.28 21.65 -19.59
N ASN A 322 -18.10 21.14 -18.70
CA ASN A 322 -17.73 20.78 -17.34
C ASN A 322 -17.28 19.32 -17.37
N TRP A 323 -16.00 19.09 -17.63
CA TRP A 323 -15.48 17.74 -17.75
C TRP A 323 -15.18 17.14 -16.39
N ILE A 324 -15.29 15.82 -16.23
CA ILE A 324 -14.74 15.11 -15.08
C ILE A 324 -13.43 14.48 -15.50
N LEU A 325 -12.36 14.70 -14.73
CA LEU A 325 -11.12 13.99 -14.93
C LEU A 325 -11.37 12.51 -14.65
N HIS A 326 -11.13 11.70 -15.67
CA HIS A 326 -11.21 10.26 -15.55
C HIS A 326 -9.85 9.73 -15.16
N GLU A 327 -8.81 10.10 -15.90
CA GLU A 327 -7.52 9.42 -15.87
C GLU A 327 -6.38 10.38 -16.25
N ILE A 328 -5.19 10.16 -15.67
CA ILE A 328 -3.94 10.78 -16.09
C ILE A 328 -2.92 9.66 -16.37
N GLU A 329 -2.72 9.35 -17.64
CA GLU A 329 -1.63 8.48 -18.09
C GLU A 329 -0.34 9.33 -18.15
N ASN A 330 0.68 9.02 -17.36
CA ASN A 330 1.96 9.76 -17.41
C ASN A 330 3.15 8.82 -17.63
N CYS A 331 3.23 8.31 -18.85
CA CYS A 331 4.25 7.37 -19.28
C CYS A 331 5.50 8.09 -19.81
N SER A 332 6.65 7.40 -19.80
CA SER A 332 7.95 7.99 -20.14
C SER A 332 8.08 8.55 -21.57
N ASP A 333 7.15 8.23 -22.47
CA ASP A 333 7.17 8.70 -23.86
C ASP A 333 5.89 9.47 -24.25
N GLU A 334 4.87 9.47 -23.39
CA GLU A 334 3.53 9.97 -23.69
C GLU A 334 2.76 10.25 -22.39
N THR A 335 2.15 11.43 -22.32
CA THR A 335 1.25 11.85 -21.26
C THR A 335 -0.13 12.06 -21.86
N LYS A 336 -1.15 11.40 -21.30
CA LYS A 336 -2.56 11.61 -21.67
C LYS A 336 -3.38 12.07 -20.48
N ILE A 337 -4.35 12.93 -20.75
CA ILE A 337 -5.33 13.39 -19.75
C ILE A 337 -6.70 13.11 -20.34
N ASP A 338 -7.39 12.09 -19.82
CA ASP A 338 -8.72 11.70 -20.28
C ASP A 338 -9.79 12.36 -19.42
N LEU A 339 -10.71 13.07 -20.07
CA LEU A 339 -11.79 13.79 -19.45
C LEU A 339 -13.12 13.27 -19.99
N ARG A 340 -14.06 12.89 -19.11
CA ARG A 340 -15.34 12.29 -19.50
C ARG A 340 -16.54 12.97 -18.85
N VAL A 341 -17.70 12.90 -19.50
CA VAL A 341 -18.99 13.29 -18.92
C VAL A 341 -20.04 12.26 -19.32
N GLY A 342 -20.40 11.39 -18.38
CA GLY A 342 -21.22 10.22 -18.69
C GLY A 342 -20.52 9.32 -19.72
N ASP A 343 -21.31 8.52 -20.45
CA ASP A 343 -20.80 7.50 -21.36
C ASP A 343 -20.62 7.99 -22.81
N GLU A 344 -20.91 9.26 -23.10
CA GLU A 344 -21.05 9.78 -24.48
C GLU A 344 -20.12 10.95 -24.83
N ASP A 345 -19.60 11.66 -23.82
CA ASP A 345 -18.73 12.82 -24.00
C ASP A 345 -17.33 12.49 -23.48
N ARG A 346 -16.33 12.60 -24.35
CA ARG A 346 -14.91 12.36 -24.05
C ARG A 346 -14.04 13.47 -24.64
N LEU A 347 -13.04 13.91 -23.91
CA LEU A 347 -11.98 14.80 -24.38
C LEU A 347 -10.67 14.31 -23.81
N ARG A 348 -9.78 13.82 -24.66
CA ARG A 348 -8.44 13.39 -24.27
C ARG A 348 -7.40 14.32 -24.86
N TYR A 349 -6.56 14.87 -24.01
CA TYR A 349 -5.35 15.56 -24.43
C TYR A 349 -4.17 14.59 -24.42
N GLU A 350 -3.26 14.74 -25.37
CA GLU A 350 -1.98 14.02 -25.40
C GLU A 350 -0.81 14.99 -25.56
N ASN A 351 0.34 14.63 -24.98
CA ASN A 351 1.61 15.34 -25.15
C ASN A 351 2.77 14.42 -24.80
N ASN A 352 3.98 14.71 -25.29
CA ASN A 352 5.19 13.98 -24.87
C ASN A 352 5.90 14.78 -23.78
N CYS A 353 5.24 14.90 -22.62
CA CYS A 353 5.77 15.69 -21.52
C CYS A 353 6.63 14.83 -20.60
N ASN A 354 7.92 15.17 -20.50
CA ASN A 354 8.88 14.53 -19.60
C ASN A 354 9.61 15.55 -18.74
#